data_AF-A0AAV8XVD5-F1
#
_entry.id   AF-A0AAV8XVD5-F1
#
_cell.length_a   1.000
_cell.length_b   1.000
_cell.length_c   1.000
_cell.angle_alpha   90.00
_cell.angle_beta   90.00
_cell.angle_gamma   90.00
#
_symmetry.space_group_name_H-M   'P 1'
#
loop_
_entity.id
_entity.type
_entity.pdbx_description
1 polymer ?
#
loop_
_entity_poly.entity_id
_entity_poly.type
_entity_poly.pdbx_seq_one_letter_code
_entity_poly.pdbx_strand_id
1 'polypeptide(L)'
;MDGQEYISPNTKKTVPARYMRNRCNSATCKIYGKNCSYINDEQRRKIFDVFNKIGDLHLQRVFLTRHLELRGTKRTTTNKEKSRRQHTIIYKLTVDNEAVVVCKKLFLNTLGITENMCRTALSKINDLGVLVKEKKRWQTKE
;
A
#
# COMPACT_ATOMS: atom_id res chain seq x y z
N MET A 1 -11.95 14.49 5.69
CA MET A 1 -12.60 14.77 4.39
C MET A 1 -12.21 13.66 3.44
N ASP A 2 -13.18 12.90 2.97
CA ASP A 2 -12.97 11.75 2.09
C ASP A 2 -12.50 12.19 0.69
N GLY A 3 -11.84 11.30 -0.06
CA GLY A 3 -11.28 11.65 -1.38
C GLY A 3 -12.35 12.09 -2.38
N GLN A 4 -11.99 12.88 -3.39
CA GLN A 4 -12.96 13.26 -4.42
C GLN A 4 -13.13 12.12 -5.43
N GLU A 5 -14.38 11.88 -5.82
CA GLU A 5 -14.72 11.02 -6.95
C GLU A 5 -14.12 11.62 -8.23
N TYR A 6 -13.57 10.77 -9.10
CA TYR A 6 -12.99 11.23 -10.37
C TYR A 6 -13.28 10.27 -11.50
N ILE A 7 -13.38 10.80 -12.72
CA ILE A 7 -13.54 9.97 -13.93
C ILE A 7 -12.15 9.60 -14.43
N SER A 8 -11.88 8.30 -14.53
CA SER A 8 -10.63 7.80 -15.11
C SER A 8 -10.58 8.16 -16.60
N PRO A 9 -9.56 8.91 -17.09
CA PRO A 9 -9.51 9.35 -18.48
C PRO A 9 -9.38 8.18 -19.47
N ASN A 10 -8.77 7.07 -19.05
CA ASN A 10 -8.55 5.91 -19.91
C ASN A 10 -9.76 4.97 -19.99
N THR A 11 -10.47 4.79 -18.88
CA THR A 11 -11.56 3.82 -18.80
C THR A 11 -12.94 4.47 -18.84
N LYS A 12 -13.00 5.80 -18.74
CA LYS A 12 -14.23 6.61 -18.55
C LYS A 12 -15.10 6.15 -17.38
N LYS A 13 -14.55 5.34 -16.48
CA LYS A 13 -15.24 4.83 -15.29
C LYS A 13 -15.09 5.83 -14.15
N THR A 14 -16.17 6.04 -13.42
CA THR A 14 -16.17 6.80 -12.18
C THR A 14 -15.47 6.01 -11.09
N VAL A 15 -14.42 6.60 -10.53
CA VAL A 15 -13.67 6.05 -9.40
C VAL A 15 -14.20 6.73 -8.14
N PRO A 16 -14.85 5.97 -7.24
CA PRO A 16 -15.49 6.56 -6.08
C PRO A 16 -14.47 7.19 -5.13
N ALA A 17 -14.94 8.15 -4.36
CA ALA A 17 -14.26 8.71 -3.20
C ALA A 17 -13.63 7.60 -2.33
N ARG A 18 -12.34 7.75 -2.00
CA ARG A 18 -11.71 6.87 -1.01
C ARG A 18 -12.24 7.24 0.37
N TYR A 19 -12.55 6.23 1.16
CA TYR A 19 -12.91 6.37 2.57
C TYR A 19 -12.18 5.32 3.42
N MET A 20 -11.92 5.68 4.68
CA MET A 20 -11.34 4.76 5.66
C MET A 20 -12.35 3.67 6.01
N ARG A 21 -11.98 2.40 5.80
CA ARG A 21 -12.83 1.24 6.10
C ARG A 21 -12.66 0.78 7.55
N ASN A 22 -13.54 -0.12 7.99
CA ASN A 22 -13.49 -0.74 9.32
C ASN A 22 -12.12 -1.36 9.61
N ARG A 23 -11.68 -1.28 10.88
CA ARG A 23 -10.42 -1.89 11.32
C ARG A 23 -10.44 -3.41 11.19
N CYS A 24 -9.27 -4.05 11.36
CA CYS A 24 -9.24 -5.48 11.55
C CYS A 24 -9.61 -5.84 13.00
N ASN A 25 -10.50 -6.82 13.18
CA ASN A 25 -10.92 -7.34 14.49
C ASN A 25 -10.38 -8.77 14.73
N SER A 26 -9.35 -9.19 13.99
CA SER A 26 -8.87 -10.57 14.04
C SER A 26 -7.96 -10.79 15.24
N ALA A 27 -8.39 -11.64 16.19
CA ALA A 27 -7.59 -12.03 17.36
C ALA A 27 -6.23 -12.64 16.98
N THR A 28 -6.15 -13.27 15.80
CA THR A 28 -4.91 -13.86 15.27
C THR A 28 -3.83 -12.82 14.94
N CYS A 29 -4.16 -11.54 14.82
CA CYS A 29 -3.15 -10.50 14.55
C CYS A 29 -2.06 -10.48 15.63
N LYS A 30 -2.45 -10.59 16.90
CA LYS A 30 -1.52 -10.62 18.03
C LYS A 30 -0.61 -11.86 17.97
N ILE A 31 -1.17 -13.02 17.64
CA ILE A 31 -0.45 -14.30 17.51
C ILE A 31 0.61 -14.22 16.41
N TYR A 32 0.31 -13.57 15.29
CA TYR A 32 1.25 -13.38 14.17
C TYR A 32 2.19 -12.16 14.33
N GLY A 33 2.32 -11.62 15.54
CA GLY A 33 3.18 -10.47 15.84
C GLY A 33 2.80 -9.19 15.09
N LYS A 34 1.49 -9.00 14.83
CA LYS A 34 0.96 -7.77 14.21
C LYS A 34 0.40 -6.86 15.29
N ASN A 35 0.89 -5.63 15.33
CA ASN A 35 0.55 -4.63 16.33
C ASN A 35 -0.67 -3.81 15.91
N CYS A 36 -1.70 -4.47 15.39
CA CYS A 36 -2.92 -3.82 14.89
C CYS A 36 -3.72 -3.09 15.98
N SER A 37 -3.58 -3.51 17.23
CA SER A 37 -4.22 -2.88 18.38
C SER A 37 -3.51 -1.61 18.86
N TYR A 38 -2.24 -1.42 18.48
CA TYR A 38 -1.46 -0.24 18.87
C TYR A 38 -1.97 1.04 18.19
N ILE A 39 -2.57 0.90 17.01
CA ILE A 39 -3.08 2.03 16.23
C ILE A 39 -4.56 2.23 16.53
N ASN A 40 -4.90 3.37 17.13
CA ASN A 40 -6.27 3.77 17.40
C ASN A 40 -6.93 4.40 16.15
N ASP A 41 -8.25 4.59 16.18
CA ASP A 41 -8.99 5.11 15.01
C ASP A 41 -8.67 6.58 14.68
N GLU A 42 -8.22 7.38 15.66
CA GLU A 42 -7.77 8.76 15.43
C GLU A 42 -6.45 8.78 14.66
N GLN A 43 -5.48 7.96 15.05
CA GLN A 43 -4.21 7.77 14.35
C GLN A 43 -4.44 7.23 12.94
N ARG A 44 -5.35 6.25 12.78
CA ARG A 44 -5.77 5.74 11.46
C ARG A 44 -6.33 6.87 10.59
N ARG A 45 -7.18 7.74 11.16
CA ARG A 45 -7.74 8.90 10.46
C ARG A 45 -6.65 9.88 10.03
N LYS A 46 -5.70 10.21 10.91
CA LYS A 46 -4.55 11.08 10.58
C LYS A 46 -3.74 10.53 9.41
N ILE A 47 -3.41 9.23 9.45
CA ILE A 47 -2.69 8.55 8.35
C ILE A 47 -3.49 8.62 7.06
N PHE A 48 -4.79 8.30 7.13
CA PHE A 48 -5.68 8.36 5.96
C PHE A 48 -5.71 9.76 5.35
N ASP A 49 -5.89 10.79 6.18
CA ASP A 49 -5.96 12.18 5.72
C ASP A 49 -4.63 12.62 5.09
N VAL A 50 -3.49 12.27 5.68
CA VAL A 50 -2.17 12.54 5.09
C VAL A 50 -2.04 11.88 3.72
N PHE A 51 -2.37 10.60 3.62
CA PHE A 51 -2.27 9.85 2.36
C PHE A 51 -3.24 10.39 1.29
N ASN A 52 -4.47 10.73 1.69
CA ASN A 52 -5.49 11.25 0.78
C ASN A 52 -5.13 12.65 0.27
N LYS A 53 -4.60 13.53 1.15
CA LYS A 53 -4.15 14.88 0.81
C LYS A 53 -3.02 14.93 -0.21
N ILE A 54 -2.23 13.86 -0.37
CA ILE A 54 -1.17 13.81 -1.38
C ILE A 54 -1.70 14.11 -2.79
N GLY A 55 -2.88 13.58 -3.14
CA GLY A 55 -3.55 13.80 -4.44
C GLY A 55 -2.85 13.19 -5.68
N ASP A 56 -1.52 13.27 -5.75
CA ASP A 56 -0.71 12.74 -6.85
C ASP A 56 -0.45 11.24 -6.70
N LEU A 57 -0.76 10.48 -7.75
CA LEU A 57 -0.63 9.02 -7.75
C LEU A 57 0.83 8.55 -7.58
N HIS A 58 1.80 9.29 -8.11
CA HIS A 58 3.21 8.93 -8.00
C HIS A 58 3.70 9.13 -6.56
N LEU A 59 3.41 10.27 -5.94
CA LEU A 59 3.70 10.54 -4.53
C LEU A 59 2.96 9.58 -3.59
N GLN A 60 1.72 9.20 -3.90
CA GLN A 60 1.01 8.16 -3.16
C GLN A 60 1.73 6.81 -3.25
N ARG A 61 2.26 6.44 -4.43
CA ARG A 61 3.07 5.22 -4.57
C ARG A 61 4.36 5.32 -3.76
N VAL A 62 5.05 6.47 -3.77
CA VAL A 62 6.24 6.70 -2.94
C VAL A 62 5.92 6.55 -1.45
N PHE A 63 4.77 7.07 -1.02
CA PHE A 63 4.29 6.84 0.34
C PHE A 63 4.10 5.35 0.62
N LEU A 64 3.49 4.59 -0.28
CA LEU A 64 3.30 3.15 -0.13
C LEU A 64 4.63 2.40 -0.06
N THR A 65 5.61 2.71 -0.92
CA THR A 65 6.87 1.97 -0.95
C THR A 65 7.70 2.17 0.33
N ARG A 66 7.58 3.32 0.99
CA ARG A 66 8.17 3.55 2.32
C ARG A 66 7.54 2.70 3.43
N HIS A 67 6.28 2.30 3.26
CA HIS A 67 5.50 1.56 4.24
C HIS A 67 5.33 0.07 3.90
N LEU A 68 5.90 -0.37 2.78
CA LEU A 68 5.87 -1.74 2.31
C LEU A 68 7.31 -2.28 2.24
N GLU A 69 7.52 -3.46 2.80
CA GLU A 69 8.80 -4.15 2.71
C GLU A 69 8.63 -5.49 1.99
N LEU A 70 9.37 -5.69 0.91
CA LEU A 70 9.45 -6.96 0.21
C LEU A 70 10.49 -7.85 0.88
N ARG A 71 10.04 -8.96 1.45
CA ARG A 71 10.91 -9.98 2.02
C ARG A 71 10.92 -11.21 1.12
N GLY A 72 12.10 -11.57 0.60
CA GLY A 72 12.29 -12.80 -0.15
C GLY A 72 11.93 -14.05 0.66
N THR A 73 11.44 -15.09 -0.01
CA THR A 73 11.18 -16.39 0.62
C THR A 73 12.49 -17.00 1.11
N LYS A 74 12.66 -17.14 2.44
CA LYS A 74 13.90 -17.66 3.06
C LYS A 74 14.11 -19.18 2.91
N ARG A 75 13.04 -19.94 2.68
CA ARG A 75 13.10 -21.41 2.54
C ARG A 75 12.17 -21.87 1.42
N THR A 76 12.73 -22.62 0.48
CA THR A 76 11.97 -23.30 -0.57
C THR A 76 11.71 -24.73 -0.09
N THR A 77 10.46 -25.04 0.26
CA THR A 77 10.09 -26.37 0.80
C THR A 77 9.81 -27.40 -0.30
N THR A 78 9.80 -26.99 -1.57
CA THR A 78 9.48 -27.85 -2.71
C THR A 78 10.64 -27.92 -3.70
N ASN A 79 11.00 -29.11 -4.20
CA ASN A 79 11.98 -29.34 -5.29
C ASN A 79 11.60 -28.71 -6.65
N LYS A 80 10.63 -27.79 -6.69
CA LYS A 80 10.29 -27.03 -7.89
C LYS A 80 11.24 -25.84 -7.99
N GLU A 81 11.93 -25.71 -9.11
CA GLU A 81 12.91 -24.66 -9.40
C GLU A 81 12.39 -23.23 -9.16
N LYS A 82 11.06 -23.01 -9.25
CA LYS A 82 10.41 -21.72 -8.93
C LYS A 82 9.09 -21.90 -8.18
N SER A 83 9.02 -21.40 -6.94
CA SER A 83 7.75 -21.23 -6.22
C SER A 83 6.91 -20.12 -6.85
N ARG A 84 5.58 -20.30 -6.93
CA ARG A 84 4.64 -19.24 -7.34
C ARG A 84 4.68 -18.02 -6.42
N ARG A 85 5.08 -18.19 -5.15
CA ARG A 85 5.26 -17.11 -4.17
C ARG A 85 6.74 -16.91 -3.88
N GLN A 86 7.32 -15.92 -4.55
CA GLN A 86 8.74 -15.59 -4.42
C GLN A 86 9.01 -14.58 -3.29
N HIS A 87 8.00 -13.76 -2.96
CA HIS A 87 8.12 -12.69 -1.97
C HIS A 87 6.93 -12.64 -1.02
N THR A 88 7.19 -12.13 0.17
CA THR A 88 6.19 -11.75 1.17
C THR A 88 6.24 -10.25 1.36
N ILE A 89 5.08 -9.60 1.32
CA ILE A 89 4.97 -8.16 1.59
C ILE A 89 4.67 -7.99 3.07
N ILE A 90 5.52 -7.24 3.76
CA ILE A 90 5.31 -6.77 5.13
C ILE A 90 4.70 -5.38 5.05
N TYR A 91 3.59 -5.19 5.75
CA TYR A 91 2.84 -3.95 5.79
C TYR A 91 3.16 -3.22 7.09
N LYS A 92 3.55 -1.94 7.00
CA LYS A 92 3.87 -1.09 8.14
C LYS A 92 3.05 0.20 8.09
N LEU A 93 2.73 0.77 9.23
CA LEU A 93 2.15 2.11 9.34
C LEU A 93 3.00 2.92 10.31
N THR A 94 3.32 4.15 9.95
CA THR A 94 4.09 5.04 10.82
C THR A 94 3.14 5.78 11.76
N VAL A 95 3.37 5.64 13.05
CA VAL A 95 2.59 6.27 14.13
C VAL A 95 3.59 6.83 15.14
N ASP A 96 3.46 8.10 15.50
CA ASP A 96 4.37 8.76 16.47
C ASP A 96 5.86 8.57 16.11
N ASN A 97 6.17 8.69 14.80
CA ASN A 97 7.48 8.46 14.19
C ASN A 97 8.03 7.02 14.27
N GLU A 98 7.23 6.05 14.73
CA GLU A 98 7.59 4.65 14.80
C GLU A 98 6.90 3.81 13.72
N ALA A 99 7.63 2.90 13.08
CA ALA A 99 7.09 2.01 12.07
C ALA A 99 6.45 0.76 12.71
N VAL A 100 5.12 0.75 12.77
CA VAL A 100 4.34 -0.34 13.38
C VAL A 100 3.98 -1.39 12.33
N VAL A 101 4.40 -2.65 12.54
CA VAL A 101 4.04 -3.76 11.66
C VAL A 101 2.59 -4.16 11.88
N VAL A 102 1.79 -4.10 10.81
CA VAL A 102 0.35 -4.38 10.84
C VAL A 102 -0.02 -5.51 9.90
N CYS A 103 -1.25 -6.03 10.04
CA CYS A 103 -1.77 -6.97 9.08
C CYS A 103 -2.18 -6.25 7.78
N LYS A 104 -2.19 -6.99 6.67
CA LYS A 104 -2.63 -6.50 5.36
C LYS A 104 -4.01 -5.83 5.41
N LYS A 105 -4.96 -6.43 6.14
CA LYS A 105 -6.34 -5.92 6.23
C LYS A 105 -6.39 -4.55 6.87
N LEU A 106 -5.68 -4.33 7.99
CA LEU A 106 -5.64 -3.03 8.65
C LEU A 106 -5.02 -1.97 7.74
N PHE A 107 -3.90 -2.29 7.08
CA PHE A 107 -3.23 -1.37 6.16
C PHE A 107 -4.15 -0.92 5.01
N LEU A 108 -4.71 -1.88 4.27
CA LEU A 108 -5.59 -1.60 3.13
C LEU A 108 -6.85 -0.84 3.54
N ASN A 109 -7.45 -1.20 4.68
CA ASN A 109 -8.64 -0.55 5.19
C ASN A 109 -8.37 0.86 5.71
N THR A 110 -7.20 1.09 6.31
CA THR A 110 -6.80 2.42 6.79
C THR A 110 -6.58 3.37 5.62
N LEU A 111 -5.90 2.95 4.56
CA LEU A 111 -5.64 3.80 3.38
C LEU A 111 -6.79 3.82 2.36
N GLY A 112 -7.78 2.94 2.49
CA GLY A 112 -8.90 2.83 1.55
C GLY A 112 -8.49 2.33 0.16
N ILE A 113 -7.47 1.46 0.07
CA ILE A 113 -6.89 1.00 -1.21
C ILE A 113 -7.00 -0.51 -1.40
N THR A 114 -6.67 -0.97 -2.62
CA THR A 114 -6.61 -2.39 -2.97
C THR A 114 -5.16 -2.91 -2.91
N GLU A 115 -5.02 -4.23 -2.76
CA GLU A 115 -3.70 -4.88 -2.80
C GLU A 115 -2.96 -4.63 -4.12
N ASN A 116 -3.70 -4.52 -5.24
CA ASN A 116 -3.09 -4.24 -6.53
C ASN A 116 -2.33 -2.91 -6.53
N MET A 117 -2.84 -1.88 -5.85
CA MET A 117 -2.13 -0.60 -5.74
C MET A 117 -0.77 -0.76 -5.04
N CYS A 118 -0.72 -1.58 -3.98
CA CYS A 118 0.53 -1.91 -3.29
C CYS A 118 1.49 -2.70 -4.20
N ARG A 119 0.99 -3.71 -4.92
CA ARG A 119 1.80 -4.51 -5.85
C ARG A 119 2.37 -3.67 -6.99
N THR A 120 1.56 -2.80 -7.58
CA THR A 120 2.00 -1.88 -8.63
C THR A 120 3.00 -0.85 -8.12
N ALA A 121 2.85 -0.36 -6.88
CA ALA A 121 3.82 0.54 -6.28
C ALA A 121 5.19 -0.16 -6.16
N LEU A 122 5.20 -1.41 -5.67
CA LEU A 122 6.41 -2.21 -5.51
C LEU A 122 7.05 -2.61 -6.86
N SER A 123 6.26 -2.97 -7.87
CA SER A 123 6.78 -3.36 -9.19
C SER A 123 7.38 -2.20 -9.99
N LYS A 124 7.19 -0.95 -9.52
CA LYS A 124 7.71 0.28 -10.15
C LYS A 124 8.95 0.84 -9.46
N ILE A 125 9.43 0.13 -8.45
CA ILE A 125 10.72 0.39 -7.82
C ILE A 125 11.80 -0.20 -8.71
N ASN A 126 12.81 0.59 -9.09
CA ASN A 126 14.00 0.08 -9.76
C ASN A 126 14.97 -0.59 -8.76
N ASP A 127 16.03 -1.21 -9.25
CA ASP A 127 17.01 -1.91 -8.39
C ASP A 127 17.67 -1.00 -7.33
N LEU A 128 17.63 0.33 -7.53
CA LEU A 128 18.14 1.34 -6.60
C LEU A 128 17.11 1.78 -5.54
N GLY A 129 15.93 1.17 -5.49
CA GLY A 129 14.89 1.54 -4.52
C GLY A 129 14.11 2.81 -4.89
N VAL A 130 14.33 3.37 -6.09
CA VAL A 130 13.72 4.62 -6.56
C VAL A 130 12.50 4.31 -7.42
N LEU A 131 11.39 5.01 -7.15
CA LEU A 131 10.17 4.88 -7.93
C LEU A 131 10.32 5.71 -9.21
N VAL A 132 10.37 5.06 -10.36
CA VAL A 132 10.54 5.76 -11.64
C VAL A 132 9.21 6.41 -12.02
N LYS A 133 9.23 7.73 -12.26
CA LYS A 133 8.05 8.46 -12.76
C LYS A 133 7.74 8.00 -14.17
N GLU A 134 6.52 7.54 -14.40
CA GLU A 134 6.10 7.12 -15.75
C GLU A 134 6.16 8.33 -16.70
N LYS A 135 6.86 8.18 -17.83
CA LYS A 135 6.64 9.08 -18.96
C LYS A 135 5.20 8.88 -19.43
N LYS A 136 4.40 9.95 -19.47
CA LYS A 136 3.06 9.89 -20.05
C LYS A 136 3.24 9.45 -21.51
N ARG A 137 2.56 8.39 -21.93
CA ARG A 137 2.64 7.79 -23.29
C ARG A 137 2.26 8.75 -24.44
N TRP A 138 1.85 9.98 -24.11
CA TRP A 138 1.35 11.02 -25.00
C TRP A 138 2.33 12.17 -25.28
N GLN A 139 3.61 12.06 -24.91
CA GLN A 139 4.62 12.96 -25.47
C GLN A 139 5.23 12.28 -26.70
N THR A 140 4.46 12.32 -27.79
CA THR A 140 4.98 12.13 -29.14
C THR A 140 5.91 13.28 -29.49
N LYS A 141 7.13 12.91 -29.90
CA LYS A 141 8.05 13.58 -30.83
C LYS A 141 7.80 15.06 -31.12
N GLU A 142 8.77 15.89 -30.77
CA GLU A 142 9.30 16.91 -31.68
C GLU A 142 10.67 16.42 -32.17
#